data_AF-A0AAU6LIZ3-F1
#
_entry.id   AF-A0AAU6LIZ3-F1
#
_cell.length_a   1.000
_cell.length_b   1.000
_cell.length_c   1.000
_cell.angle_alpha   90.00
_cell.angle_beta   90.00
_cell.angle_gamma   90.00
#
_symmetry.space_group_name_H-M   'P 1'
#
loop_
_entity.id
_entity.type
_entity.pdbx_description
1 polymer ?
#
loop_
_entity_poly.entity_id
_entity_poly.type
_entity_poly.pdbx_seq_one_letter_code
_entity_poly.pdbx_strand_id
1 'polypeptide(L)'
;MAVIVALGAFLMTLAGGWAAQRVTDRRHLVLGLAGGLMLGVVGLDLLPEALHAAGEEVFGVPLALLLFVAGFLIAHVVERLLAVRQAAHGAEDGARVPQVGLTAAAAMVGHSLADGVALGAAFQVGGGMGVAVALAVITHDFADGFNTYTLTSLYGNDRRKALMMLFADAVAPVVGAASTLLFTLPEEPLGAYLGFFGGVLLYLASAEILPEAHHKHPALSTLMCTVGGVAGIWLVVGIAD
;
A
#
# COMPACT_ATOMS: atom_id res chain seq x y z
N MET A 1 14.77 15.47 -5.17
CA MET A 1 14.08 14.62 -6.17
C MET A 1 12.91 13.87 -5.53
N ALA A 2 13.15 13.08 -4.46
CA ALA A 2 12.11 12.30 -3.75
C ALA A 2 10.81 13.07 -3.46
N VAL A 3 10.89 14.27 -2.87
CA VAL A 3 9.69 15.07 -2.55
C VAL A 3 8.87 15.46 -3.79
N ILE A 4 9.53 15.75 -4.92
CA ILE A 4 8.84 16.07 -6.18
C ILE A 4 8.14 14.82 -6.72
N VAL A 5 8.81 13.67 -6.62
CA VAL A 5 8.26 12.39 -7.05
C VAL A 5 7.09 11.94 -6.16
N ALA A 6 7.17 12.21 -4.85
CA ALA A 6 6.08 11.98 -3.90
C ALA A 6 4.82 12.83 -4.22
N LEU A 7 4.94 13.90 -5.02
CA LEU A 7 3.74 14.59 -5.54
C LEU A 7 2.97 13.72 -6.54
N GLY A 8 3.64 12.80 -7.25
CA GLY A 8 2.97 11.81 -8.08
C GLY A 8 2.10 10.88 -7.25
N ALA A 9 2.63 10.44 -6.10
CA ALA A 9 1.95 9.61 -5.12
C ALA A 9 0.70 10.34 -4.60
N PHE A 10 0.88 11.57 -4.10
CA PHE A 10 -0.21 12.50 -3.71
C PHE A 10 -1.32 12.61 -4.78
N LEU A 11 -0.94 12.83 -6.05
CA LEU A 11 -1.91 12.96 -7.14
C LEU A 11 -2.65 11.64 -7.40
N MET A 12 -1.97 10.50 -7.32
CA MET A 12 -2.60 9.18 -7.50
C MET A 12 -3.53 8.82 -6.35
N THR A 13 -3.18 9.11 -5.10
CA THR A 13 -4.09 8.96 -3.95
C THR A 13 -5.34 9.79 -4.14
N LEU A 14 -5.20 11.07 -4.51
CA LEU A 14 -6.37 11.93 -4.80
C LEU A 14 -7.20 11.41 -5.98
N ALA A 15 -6.56 10.93 -7.05
CA ALA A 15 -7.24 10.34 -8.20
C ALA A 15 -8.02 9.08 -7.81
N GLY A 16 -7.44 8.22 -6.95
CA GLY A 16 -8.07 7.04 -6.38
C GLY A 16 -9.32 7.37 -5.58
N GLY A 17 -9.22 8.33 -4.65
CA GLY A 17 -10.36 8.76 -3.84
C GLY A 17 -11.43 9.52 -4.64
N TRP A 18 -11.03 10.22 -5.71
CA TRP A 18 -11.98 10.81 -6.66
C TRP A 18 -12.69 9.74 -7.50
N ALA A 19 -11.97 8.71 -7.94
CA ALA A 19 -12.57 7.56 -8.62
C ALA A 19 -13.54 6.81 -7.69
N ALA A 20 -13.21 6.62 -6.42
CA ALA A 20 -14.09 6.01 -5.42
C ALA A 20 -15.41 6.78 -5.24
N GLN A 21 -15.37 8.11 -5.35
CA GLN A 21 -16.57 8.96 -5.31
C GLN A 21 -17.49 8.76 -6.53
N ARG A 22 -16.92 8.40 -7.68
CA ARG A 22 -17.63 8.30 -8.97
C ARG A 22 -18.05 6.86 -9.30
N VAL A 23 -17.27 5.87 -8.87
CA VAL A 23 -17.42 4.47 -9.24
C VAL A 23 -18.12 3.72 -8.10
N THR A 24 -19.44 3.60 -8.19
CA THR A 24 -20.23 2.82 -7.23
C THR A 24 -20.52 1.40 -7.74
N ASP A 25 -20.76 1.23 -9.04
CA ASP A 25 -21.23 -0.06 -9.60
C ASP A 25 -20.09 -0.98 -10.10
N ARG A 26 -18.87 -0.47 -10.30
CA ARG A 26 -17.72 -1.24 -10.85
C ARG A 26 -16.52 -1.32 -9.92
N ARG A 27 -16.76 -1.20 -8.61
CA ARG A 27 -15.70 -1.19 -7.58
C ARG A 27 -14.79 -2.41 -7.65
N HIS A 28 -15.38 -3.58 -7.92
CA HIS A 28 -14.65 -4.84 -8.05
C HIS A 28 -13.55 -4.80 -9.14
N LEU A 29 -13.78 -4.12 -10.27
CA LEU A 29 -12.77 -4.01 -11.33
C LEU A 29 -11.57 -3.16 -10.90
N VAL A 30 -11.87 -2.05 -10.20
CA VAL A 30 -10.84 -1.14 -9.70
C VAL A 30 -10.01 -1.80 -8.61
N LEU A 31 -10.66 -2.50 -7.68
CA LEU A 31 -9.98 -3.30 -6.65
C LEU A 31 -9.19 -4.46 -7.26
N GLY A 32 -9.72 -5.10 -8.30
CA GLY A 32 -9.00 -6.15 -9.05
C GLY A 32 -7.71 -5.61 -9.65
N LEU A 33 -7.77 -4.46 -10.34
CA LEU A 33 -6.60 -3.78 -10.91
C LEU A 33 -5.60 -3.39 -9.81
N ALA A 34 -6.07 -2.75 -8.74
CA ALA A 34 -5.28 -2.34 -7.59
C ALA A 34 -4.54 -3.52 -6.93
N GLY A 35 -5.22 -4.63 -6.66
CA GLY A 35 -4.61 -5.82 -6.07
C GLY A 35 -3.57 -6.44 -7.00
N GLY A 36 -3.79 -6.38 -8.31
CA GLY A 36 -2.80 -6.80 -9.31
C GLY A 36 -1.56 -5.91 -9.35
N LEU A 37 -1.74 -4.59 -9.32
CA LEU A 37 -0.66 -3.62 -9.22
C LEU A 37 0.18 -3.85 -7.96
N MET A 38 -0.47 -3.97 -6.79
CA MET A 38 0.23 -4.19 -5.52
C MET A 38 0.99 -5.52 -5.49
N LEU A 39 0.38 -6.61 -5.99
CA LEU A 39 1.06 -7.91 -6.12
C LEU A 39 2.26 -7.84 -7.07
N GLY A 40 2.11 -7.15 -8.20
CA GLY A 40 3.19 -6.91 -9.16
C GLY A 40 4.35 -6.14 -8.52
N VAL A 41 4.06 -5.05 -7.81
CA VAL A 41 5.07 -4.23 -7.11
C VAL A 41 5.86 -5.06 -6.12
N VAL A 42 5.17 -5.85 -5.29
CA VAL A 42 5.85 -6.67 -4.29
C VAL A 42 6.75 -7.71 -4.94
N GLY A 43 6.23 -8.46 -5.92
CA GLY A 43 6.94 -9.61 -6.48
C GLY A 43 8.01 -9.27 -7.51
N LEU A 44 7.81 -8.20 -8.29
CA LEU A 44 8.65 -7.87 -9.44
C LEU A 44 9.60 -6.69 -9.19
N ASP A 45 9.40 -5.93 -8.12
CA ASP A 45 10.21 -4.75 -7.80
C ASP A 45 10.79 -4.84 -6.38
N LEU A 46 9.94 -4.76 -5.35
CA LEU A 46 10.41 -4.66 -3.96
C LEU A 46 11.19 -5.89 -3.48
N LEU A 47 10.73 -7.10 -3.80
CA LEU A 47 11.38 -8.33 -3.35
C LEU A 47 12.74 -8.56 -4.03
N PRO A 48 12.88 -8.45 -5.37
CA PRO A 48 14.19 -8.46 -6.02
C PRO A 48 15.15 -7.42 -5.45
N GLU A 49 14.68 -6.18 -5.26
CA GLU A 49 15.52 -5.09 -4.78
C GLU A 49 15.95 -5.27 -3.32
N ALA A 50 15.05 -5.76 -2.47
CA ALA A 50 15.36 -6.11 -1.10
C ALA A 50 16.44 -7.20 -1.01
N LEU A 51 16.42 -8.17 -1.93
CA LEU A 51 17.44 -9.22 -2.02
C LEU A 51 18.79 -8.70 -2.50
N HIS A 52 18.81 -7.76 -3.45
CA HIS A 52 20.06 -7.12 -3.90
C HIS A 52 20.67 -6.22 -2.82
N ALA A 53 19.84 -5.49 -2.07
CA ALA A 53 20.28 -4.59 -1.00
C ALA A 53 20.62 -5.30 0.32
N ALA A 54 20.08 -6.50 0.57
CA ALA A 54 20.37 -7.27 1.78
C ALA A 54 21.69 -8.04 1.64
N GLY A 55 22.75 -7.52 2.25
CA GLY A 55 24.06 -8.19 2.31
C GLY A 55 24.18 -9.24 3.43
N GLU A 56 23.25 -9.29 4.39
CA GLU A 56 23.32 -10.20 5.53
C GLU A 56 22.40 -11.41 5.39
N GLU A 57 22.97 -12.59 5.65
CA GLU A 57 22.22 -13.84 5.80
C GLU A 57 22.17 -14.25 7.27
N VAL A 58 20.99 -14.67 7.73
CA VAL A 58 20.78 -15.20 9.07
C VAL A 58 20.42 -16.67 8.93
N PHE A 59 21.31 -17.55 9.37
CA PHE A 59 21.19 -19.01 9.22
C PHE A 59 20.97 -19.46 7.75
N GLY A 60 21.61 -18.79 6.79
CA GLY A 60 21.51 -19.12 5.36
C GLY A 60 20.25 -18.60 4.67
N VAL A 61 19.49 -17.70 5.31
CA VAL A 61 18.36 -17.00 4.70
C VAL A 61 18.65 -15.50 4.66
N PRO A 62 18.50 -14.83 3.51
CA PRO A 62 18.64 -13.38 3.42
C PRO A 62 17.75 -12.65 4.42
N LEU A 63 18.31 -11.67 5.14
CA LEU A 63 17.60 -10.90 6.16
C LEU A 63 16.32 -10.25 5.60
N ALA A 64 16.36 -9.79 4.34
CA ALA A 64 15.19 -9.25 3.63
C ALA A 64 14.01 -10.23 3.58
N LEU A 65 14.25 -11.53 3.34
CA LEU A 65 13.17 -12.54 3.29
C LEU A 65 12.62 -12.85 4.67
N LEU A 66 13.47 -12.91 5.69
CA LEU A 66 13.02 -13.08 7.07
C LEU A 66 12.13 -11.91 7.49
N LEU A 67 12.53 -10.69 7.14
CA LEU A 67 11.77 -9.48 7.43
C LEU A 67 10.51 -9.40 6.58
N PHE A 68 10.52 -9.87 5.34
CA PHE A 68 9.32 -10.01 4.52
C PHE A 68 8.28 -10.91 5.19
N VAL A 69 8.69 -12.09 5.66
CA VAL A 69 7.79 -12.97 6.41
C VAL A 69 7.33 -12.31 7.71
N ALA A 70 8.24 -11.63 8.44
CA ALA A 70 7.89 -10.93 9.67
C ALA A 70 6.86 -9.80 9.43
N GLY A 71 7.03 -9.01 8.36
CA GLY A 71 6.11 -7.94 7.97
C GLY A 71 4.73 -8.48 7.64
N PHE A 72 4.64 -9.55 6.85
CA PHE A 72 3.38 -10.23 6.56
C PHE A 72 2.70 -10.72 7.86
N LEU A 73 3.43 -11.40 8.74
CA LEU A 73 2.88 -11.93 10.00
C LEU A 73 2.45 -10.81 10.96
N ILE A 74 3.22 -9.72 11.04
CA ILE A 74 2.87 -8.58 11.88
C ILE A 74 1.60 -7.91 11.36
N ALA A 75 1.48 -7.68 10.06
CA ALA A 75 0.25 -7.16 9.45
C ALA A 75 -0.94 -8.06 9.77
N HIS A 76 -0.78 -9.38 9.62
CA HIS A 76 -1.80 -10.36 10.00
C HIS A 76 -2.21 -10.27 11.47
N VAL A 77 -1.24 -10.26 12.39
CA VAL A 77 -1.51 -10.19 13.83
C VAL A 77 -2.21 -8.88 14.19
N VAL A 78 -1.78 -7.75 13.62
CA VAL A 78 -2.41 -6.45 13.84
C VAL A 78 -3.87 -6.47 13.39
N GLU A 79 -4.17 -6.96 12.19
CA GLU A 79 -5.54 -7.08 11.71
C GLU A 79 -6.40 -7.97 12.63
N ARG A 80 -5.88 -9.14 13.02
CA ARG A 80 -6.59 -10.06 13.92
C ARG A 80 -6.86 -9.45 15.29
N LEU A 81 -5.90 -8.70 15.86
CA LEU A 81 -6.09 -8.00 17.13
C LEU A 81 -7.15 -6.91 17.03
N LEU A 82 -7.18 -6.16 15.92
CA LEU A 82 -8.20 -5.15 15.67
C LEU A 82 -9.59 -5.79 15.52
N ALA A 83 -9.70 -6.88 14.76
CA ALA A 83 -10.95 -7.63 14.59
C ALA A 83 -11.48 -8.19 15.93
N VAL A 84 -10.62 -8.76 16.77
CA VAL A 84 -11.02 -9.26 18.10
C VAL A 84 -11.48 -8.12 19.01
N ARG A 85 -10.80 -6.97 19.01
CA ARG A 85 -11.23 -5.80 19.79
C ARG A 85 -12.59 -5.29 19.33
N GLN A 86 -12.88 -5.32 18.03
CA GLN A 86 -14.18 -4.92 17.48
C GLN A 86 -15.29 -5.87 17.94
N ALA A 87 -15.08 -7.18 17.87
CA ALA A 87 -16.02 -8.18 18.36
C ALA A 87 -16.29 -8.04 19.88
N ALA A 88 -15.26 -7.71 20.67
CA ALA A 88 -15.37 -7.51 22.11
C ALA A 88 -16.16 -6.25 22.53
N HIS A 89 -16.25 -5.22 21.67
CA HIS A 89 -16.99 -3.99 21.96
C HIS A 89 -18.49 -4.07 21.65
N GLY A 90 -19.03 -5.27 21.40
CA GLY A 90 -20.47 -5.47 21.23
C GLY A 90 -21.06 -4.81 20.00
N ALA A 91 -20.24 -4.59 18.95
CA ALA A 91 -20.79 -4.27 17.64
C ALA A 91 -21.69 -5.44 17.22
N GLU A 92 -23.00 -5.20 17.12
CA GLU A 92 -23.92 -6.17 16.53
C GLU A 92 -23.39 -6.55 15.14
N ASP A 93 -23.47 -7.83 14.78
CA ASP A 93 -23.10 -8.31 13.45
C ASP A 93 -23.75 -7.43 12.37
N GLY A 94 -22.96 -6.58 11.72
CA GLY A 94 -23.40 -5.66 10.67
C GLY A 94 -23.65 -4.20 11.06
N ALA A 95 -23.51 -3.79 12.32
CA ALA A 95 -23.58 -2.38 12.70
C ALA A 95 -22.33 -1.63 12.21
N ARG A 96 -22.51 -0.75 11.22
CA ARG A 96 -21.45 0.14 10.70
C ARG A 96 -21.08 1.16 11.77
N VAL A 97 -19.96 0.95 12.45
CA VAL A 97 -19.44 1.88 13.47
C VAL A 97 -18.56 2.93 12.78
N PRO A 98 -18.92 4.23 12.79
CA PRO A 98 -18.14 5.27 12.11
C PRO A 98 -16.68 5.36 12.58
N GLN A 99 -16.44 5.03 13.85
CA GLN A 99 -15.09 4.99 14.42
C GLN A 99 -14.19 3.95 13.75
N VAL A 100 -14.74 2.80 13.32
CA VAL A 100 -13.99 1.75 12.64
C VAL A 100 -13.49 2.24 11.28
N GLY A 101 -14.36 2.92 10.51
CA GLY A 101 -13.96 3.53 9.24
C GLY A 101 -12.88 4.59 9.40
N LEU A 102 -12.96 5.41 10.45
CA LEU A 102 -11.93 6.41 10.77
C LEU A 102 -10.60 5.77 11.19
N THR A 103 -10.63 4.72 12.01
CA THR A 103 -9.41 4.01 12.44
C THR A 103 -8.74 3.28 11.29
N ALA A 104 -9.52 2.66 10.40
CA ALA A 104 -8.98 2.00 9.21
C ALA A 104 -8.35 3.03 8.26
N ALA A 105 -9.04 4.15 8.01
CA ALA A 105 -8.48 5.24 7.23
C ALA A 105 -7.22 5.85 7.87
N ALA A 106 -7.15 5.94 9.20
CA ALA A 106 -5.95 6.44 9.88
C ALA A 106 -4.76 5.47 9.77
N ALA A 107 -5.03 4.16 9.72
CA ALA A 107 -4.02 3.16 9.44
C ALA A 107 -3.46 3.32 8.01
N MET A 108 -4.32 3.59 7.02
CA MET A 108 -3.89 3.91 5.65
C MET A 108 -2.96 5.14 5.61
N VAL A 109 -3.33 6.23 6.30
CA VAL A 109 -2.46 7.42 6.40
C VAL A 109 -1.08 7.07 6.98
N GLY A 110 -1.03 6.20 7.99
CA GLY A 110 0.22 5.73 8.57
C GLY A 110 1.04 4.87 7.60
N HIS A 111 0.38 4.06 6.78
CA HIS A 111 1.00 3.26 5.73
C HIS A 111 1.62 4.16 4.64
N SER A 112 0.85 5.10 4.09
CA SER A 112 1.33 5.99 3.04
C SER A 112 2.40 6.97 3.54
N LEU A 113 2.44 7.26 4.85
CA LEU A 113 3.58 7.96 5.46
C LEU A 113 4.86 7.11 5.38
N ALA A 114 4.77 5.82 5.68
CA ALA A 114 5.89 4.89 5.58
C ALA A 114 6.35 4.73 4.13
N ASP A 115 5.43 4.67 3.16
CA ASP A 115 5.75 4.73 1.72
C ASP A 115 6.58 5.95 1.36
N GLY A 116 6.19 7.12 1.88
CA GLY A 116 6.98 8.34 1.70
C GLY A 116 8.41 8.22 2.24
N VAL A 117 8.56 7.66 3.44
CA VAL A 117 9.90 7.45 4.04
C VAL A 117 10.72 6.47 3.20
N ALA A 118 10.11 5.37 2.73
CA ALA A 118 10.72 4.40 1.82
C ALA A 118 11.27 5.08 0.56
N LEU A 119 10.41 5.87 -0.09
CA LEU A 119 10.72 6.61 -1.29
C LEU A 119 11.89 7.57 -1.05
N GLY A 120 11.83 8.32 0.06
CA GLY A 120 12.89 9.23 0.48
C GLY A 120 14.22 8.51 0.68
N ALA A 121 14.22 7.33 1.30
CA ALA A 121 15.40 6.51 1.53
C ALA A 121 16.00 5.95 0.23
N ALA A 122 15.15 5.41 -0.65
CA ALA A 122 15.57 4.85 -1.93
C ALA A 122 16.28 5.89 -2.82
N PHE A 123 15.82 7.14 -2.81
CA PHE A 123 16.49 8.24 -3.52
C PHE A 123 17.80 8.71 -2.88
N GLN A 124 18.05 8.41 -1.59
CA GLN A 124 19.32 8.72 -0.93
C GLN A 124 20.42 7.72 -1.28
N VAL A 125 20.06 6.43 -1.35
CA VAL A 125 20.97 5.36 -1.78
C VAL A 125 21.40 5.55 -3.23
N GLY A 126 20.53 6.12 -4.07
CA GLY A 126 20.85 6.44 -5.45
C GLY A 126 20.69 5.23 -6.39
N GLY A 127 21.15 5.37 -7.64
CA GLY A 127 20.93 4.36 -8.68
C GLY A 127 19.49 4.31 -9.21
N GLY A 128 19.11 3.17 -9.82
CA GLY A 128 17.75 2.92 -10.34
C GLY A 128 16.68 2.67 -9.26
N MET A 129 17.12 2.32 -8.04
CA MET A 129 16.26 1.96 -6.91
C MET A 129 15.22 3.04 -6.55
N GLY A 130 15.62 4.32 -6.54
CA GLY A 130 14.70 5.43 -6.27
C GLY A 130 13.58 5.55 -7.32
N VAL A 131 13.86 5.21 -8.58
CA VAL A 131 12.87 5.23 -9.66
C VAL A 131 11.92 4.05 -9.54
N ALA A 132 12.45 2.86 -9.21
CA ALA A 132 11.64 1.66 -9.04
C ALA A 132 10.65 1.82 -7.87
N VAL A 133 11.15 2.18 -6.68
CA VAL A 133 10.31 2.46 -5.50
C VAL A 133 9.32 3.61 -5.76
N ALA A 134 9.71 4.64 -6.51
CA ALA A 134 8.79 5.69 -6.93
C ALA A 134 7.62 5.17 -7.75
N LEU A 135 7.91 4.37 -8.77
CA LEU A 135 6.90 3.82 -9.66
C LEU A 135 5.98 2.87 -8.88
N ALA A 136 6.53 2.05 -7.99
CA ALA A 136 5.76 1.23 -7.06
C ALA A 136 4.77 2.06 -6.24
N VAL A 137 5.27 3.00 -5.44
CA VAL A 137 4.46 3.87 -4.57
C VAL A 137 3.40 4.61 -5.37
N ILE A 138 3.77 5.28 -6.46
CA ILE A 138 2.81 6.01 -7.30
C ILE A 138 1.71 5.09 -7.83
N THR A 139 2.04 3.85 -8.19
CA THR A 139 1.09 2.95 -8.83
C THR A 139 0.08 2.37 -7.85
N HIS A 140 0.49 2.00 -6.63
CA HIS A 140 -0.44 1.49 -5.62
C HIS A 140 -1.15 2.59 -4.82
N ASP A 141 -0.62 3.81 -4.76
CA ASP A 141 -1.25 4.95 -4.08
C ASP A 141 -2.66 5.27 -4.61
N PHE A 142 -2.93 4.94 -5.88
CA PHE A 142 -4.28 5.03 -6.43
C PHE A 142 -5.26 4.11 -5.68
N ALA A 143 -4.83 2.88 -5.35
CA ALA A 143 -5.62 1.94 -4.56
C ALA A 143 -5.83 2.45 -3.13
N ASP A 144 -4.79 3.01 -2.53
CA ASP A 144 -4.85 3.53 -1.17
C ASP A 144 -5.87 4.65 -1.06
N GLY A 145 -5.80 5.63 -1.95
CA GLY A 145 -6.79 6.72 -1.96
C GLY A 145 -8.22 6.22 -2.21
N PHE A 146 -8.38 5.20 -3.05
CA PHE A 146 -9.68 4.58 -3.27
C PHE A 146 -10.21 3.91 -2.00
N ASN A 147 -9.37 3.14 -1.30
CA ASN A 147 -9.69 2.41 -0.08
C ASN A 147 -9.94 3.37 1.08
N THR A 148 -9.10 4.37 1.30
CA THR A 148 -9.25 5.38 2.36
C THR A 148 -10.60 6.09 2.27
N TYR A 149 -11.00 6.52 1.06
CA TYR A 149 -12.32 7.13 0.86
C TYR A 149 -13.45 6.13 1.08
N THR A 150 -13.33 4.94 0.49
CA THR A 150 -14.38 3.91 0.51
C THR A 150 -14.62 3.38 1.92
N LEU A 151 -13.59 3.04 2.68
CA LEU A 151 -13.68 2.58 4.07
C LEU A 151 -14.31 3.65 4.96
N THR A 152 -13.85 4.89 4.86
CA THR A 152 -14.42 5.98 5.68
C THR A 152 -15.91 6.14 5.39
N SER A 153 -16.31 6.16 4.11
CA SER A 153 -17.70 6.33 3.69
C SER A 153 -18.59 5.12 3.97
N LEU A 154 -18.10 3.89 3.78
CA LEU A 154 -18.88 2.65 3.96
C LEU A 154 -19.30 2.46 5.40
N TYR A 155 -18.46 2.85 6.36
CA TYR A 155 -18.74 2.75 7.80
C TYR A 155 -19.62 3.90 8.34
N GLY A 156 -20.25 4.68 7.45
CA GLY A 156 -21.26 5.68 7.83
C GLY A 156 -20.70 7.04 8.25
N ASN A 157 -19.43 7.33 7.98
CA ASN A 157 -18.92 8.69 8.15
C ASN A 157 -19.45 9.62 7.05
N ASP A 158 -19.58 10.89 7.38
CA ASP A 158 -19.95 11.93 6.44
C ASP A 158 -18.83 12.19 5.42
N ARG A 159 -19.23 12.72 4.26
CA ARG A 159 -18.33 12.99 3.14
C ARG A 159 -17.14 13.86 3.54
N ARG A 160 -17.32 14.79 4.48
CA ARG A 160 -16.25 15.67 4.96
C ARG A 160 -15.13 14.87 5.61
N LYS A 161 -15.45 13.92 6.49
CA LYS A 161 -14.45 13.06 7.12
C LYS A 161 -13.73 12.17 6.11
N ALA A 162 -14.45 11.59 5.16
CA ALA A 162 -13.84 10.78 4.09
C ALA A 162 -12.86 11.61 3.25
N LEU A 163 -13.20 12.84 2.90
CA LEU A 163 -12.30 13.74 2.17
C LEU A 163 -11.11 14.22 3.03
N MET A 164 -11.31 14.46 4.33
CA MET A 164 -10.22 14.82 5.24
C MET A 164 -9.21 13.69 5.38
N MET A 165 -9.68 12.45 5.56
CA MET A 165 -8.80 11.28 5.64
C MET A 165 -8.08 11.05 4.31
N LEU A 166 -8.78 11.13 3.18
CA LEU A 166 -8.17 11.04 1.85
C LEU A 166 -7.08 12.10 1.63
N PHE A 167 -7.31 13.33 2.09
CA PHE A 167 -6.30 14.39 1.96
C PHE A 167 -5.11 14.16 2.89
N ALA A 168 -5.35 13.71 4.13
CA ALA A 168 -4.28 13.33 5.04
C ALA A 168 -3.42 12.20 4.47
N ASP A 169 -4.07 11.23 3.84
CA ASP A 169 -3.46 10.09 3.17
C ASP A 169 -2.59 10.53 1.99
N ALA A 170 -3.13 11.35 1.09
CA ALA A 170 -2.38 11.88 -0.04
C ALA A 170 -1.15 12.71 0.38
N VAL A 171 -1.24 13.45 1.48
CA VAL A 171 -0.12 14.27 2.00
C VAL A 171 0.96 13.39 2.67
N ALA A 172 0.60 12.21 3.15
CA ALA A 172 1.49 11.37 3.95
C ALA A 172 2.77 10.95 3.20
N PRO A 173 2.73 10.50 1.92
CA PRO A 173 3.94 10.20 1.17
C PRO A 173 4.89 11.39 1.01
N VAL A 174 4.33 12.60 0.80
CA VAL A 174 5.11 13.83 0.65
C VAL A 174 5.83 14.17 1.96
N VAL A 175 5.12 14.08 3.09
CA VAL A 175 5.68 14.32 4.43
C VAL A 175 6.73 13.26 4.77
N GLY A 176 6.47 11.99 4.46
CA GLY A 176 7.42 10.89 4.66
C GLY A 176 8.71 11.11 3.87
N ALA A 177 8.60 11.43 2.57
CA ALA A 177 9.74 11.69 1.71
C ALA A 177 10.50 12.96 2.11
N ALA A 178 9.81 13.99 2.60
CA ALA A 178 10.45 15.20 3.12
C ALA A 178 11.18 14.95 4.44
N SER A 179 10.69 14.04 5.27
CA SER A 179 11.32 13.71 6.56
C SER A 179 12.73 13.17 6.39
N THR A 180 13.01 12.43 5.32
CA THR A 180 14.35 11.91 5.03
C THR A 180 15.33 13.03 4.67
N LEU A 181 14.90 14.24 4.35
CA LEU A 181 15.83 15.38 4.20
C LEU A 181 16.54 15.75 5.53
N LEU A 182 16.04 15.26 6.67
CA LEU A 182 16.59 15.52 7.99
C LEU A 182 17.59 14.45 8.46
N PHE A 183 17.67 13.30 7.80
CA PHE A 183 18.54 12.18 8.19
C PHE A 183 18.90 11.29 6.99
N THR A 184 20.09 10.70 7.01
CA THR A 184 20.51 9.71 6.01
C THR A 184 20.25 8.30 6.52
N LEU A 185 19.50 7.50 5.77
CA LEU A 185 19.34 6.08 6.06
C LEU A 185 20.54 5.30 5.48
N PRO A 186 21.22 4.44 6.26
CA PRO A 186 22.26 3.57 5.71
C PRO A 186 21.67 2.56 4.70
N GLU A 187 22.49 2.02 3.79
CA GLU A 187 22.05 1.05 2.76
C GLU A 187 21.65 -0.31 3.35
N GLU A 188 22.37 -0.79 4.37
CA GLU A 188 22.08 -2.06 5.06
C GLU A 188 20.63 -2.16 5.60
N PRO A 189 20.08 -1.16 6.32
CA PRO A 189 18.69 -1.20 6.76
C PRO A 189 17.68 -1.01 5.63
N LEU A 190 18.09 -0.59 4.43
CA LEU A 190 17.15 -0.42 3.31
C LEU A 190 16.66 -1.76 2.76
N GLY A 191 17.56 -2.73 2.52
CA GLY A 191 17.14 -4.07 2.08
C GLY A 191 16.24 -4.76 3.11
N ALA A 192 16.58 -4.58 4.39
CA ALA A 192 15.78 -5.03 5.52
C ALA A 192 14.38 -4.38 5.54
N TYR A 193 14.32 -3.06 5.35
CA TYR A 193 13.09 -2.28 5.29
C TYR A 193 12.20 -2.68 4.10
N LEU A 194 12.78 -2.78 2.89
CA LEU A 194 12.06 -3.17 1.68
C LEU A 194 11.49 -4.57 1.80
N GLY A 195 12.26 -5.51 2.37
CA GLY A 195 11.79 -6.85 2.70
C GLY A 195 10.58 -6.79 3.63
N PHE A 196 10.72 -6.16 4.80
CA PHE A 196 9.62 -5.98 5.75
C PHE A 196 8.36 -5.40 5.12
N PHE A 197 8.52 -4.32 4.37
CA PHE A 197 7.42 -3.59 3.76
C PHE A 197 6.74 -4.38 2.64
N GLY A 198 7.52 -5.06 1.80
CA GLY A 198 6.99 -5.97 0.78
C GLY A 198 6.11 -7.06 1.40
N GLY A 199 6.45 -7.54 2.59
CA GLY A 199 5.65 -8.49 3.35
C GLY A 199 4.29 -7.93 3.79
N VAL A 200 4.30 -6.69 4.31
CA VAL A 200 3.07 -5.97 4.71
C VAL A 200 2.17 -5.72 3.51
N LEU A 201 2.72 -5.26 2.39
CA LEU A 201 1.96 -5.02 1.15
C LEU A 201 1.38 -6.32 0.58
N LEU A 202 2.14 -7.43 0.61
CA LEU A 202 1.62 -8.72 0.18
C LEU A 202 0.42 -9.15 1.03
N TYR A 203 0.50 -8.93 2.34
CA TYR A 203 -0.62 -9.21 3.24
C TYR A 203 -1.85 -8.38 2.86
N LEU A 204 -1.69 -7.06 2.70
CA LEU A 204 -2.79 -6.15 2.34
C LEU A 204 -3.43 -6.52 0.99
N ALA A 205 -2.61 -6.81 -0.02
CA ALA A 205 -3.07 -7.24 -1.34
C ALA A 205 -3.86 -8.55 -1.28
N SER A 206 -3.37 -9.54 -0.53
CA SER A 206 -3.92 -10.90 -0.51
C SER A 206 -5.07 -11.11 0.48
N ALA A 207 -5.07 -10.42 1.62
CA ALA A 207 -6.07 -10.59 2.68
C ALA A 207 -7.23 -9.58 2.58
N GLU A 208 -6.99 -8.39 2.02
CA GLU A 208 -8.02 -7.34 1.94
C GLU A 208 -8.44 -7.04 0.50
N ILE A 209 -7.52 -6.61 -0.36
CA ILE A 209 -7.86 -6.03 -1.67
C ILE A 209 -8.39 -7.09 -2.65
N LEU A 210 -7.64 -8.17 -2.88
CA LEU A 210 -8.04 -9.22 -3.82
C LEU A 210 -9.30 -9.97 -3.37
N PRO A 211 -9.48 -10.32 -2.08
CA PRO A 211 -10.73 -10.91 -1.62
C PRO A 211 -11.93 -9.99 -1.81
N GLU A 212 -11.83 -8.70 -1.44
CA GLU A 212 -12.93 -7.75 -1.61
C GLU A 212 -13.28 -7.52 -3.08
N ALA A 213 -12.27 -7.52 -3.97
CA ALA A 213 -12.49 -7.46 -5.41
C ALA A 213 -13.35 -8.63 -5.93
N HIS A 214 -13.22 -9.83 -5.36
CA HIS A 214 -13.92 -11.03 -5.84
C HIS A 214 -15.21 -11.35 -5.07
N HIS A 215 -15.44 -10.74 -3.91
CA HIS A 215 -16.49 -11.14 -2.97
C HIS A 215 -17.92 -10.95 -3.52
N LYS A 216 -18.24 -9.80 -4.12
CA LYS A 216 -19.62 -9.51 -4.57
C LYS A 216 -19.93 -9.97 -5.99
N HIS A 217 -18.93 -10.00 -6.86
CA HIS A 217 -19.08 -10.35 -8.27
C HIS A 217 -17.81 -11.06 -8.77
N PRO A 218 -17.63 -12.36 -8.50
CA PRO A 218 -16.54 -13.13 -9.08
C PRO A 218 -16.77 -13.20 -10.59
N ALA A 219 -16.10 -12.30 -11.31
CA ALA A 219 -16.23 -12.13 -12.74
C ALA A 219 -14.85 -12.28 -13.38
N LEU A 220 -14.81 -12.89 -14.57
CA LEU A 220 -13.59 -12.97 -15.36
C LEU A 220 -12.96 -11.59 -15.59
N SER A 221 -13.78 -10.53 -15.68
CA SER A 221 -13.32 -9.16 -15.79
C SER A 221 -12.51 -8.67 -14.58
N THR A 222 -12.87 -9.04 -13.35
CA THR A 222 -12.07 -8.73 -12.14
C THR A 222 -10.70 -9.37 -12.23
N LEU A 223 -10.66 -10.66 -12.60
CA LEU A 223 -9.41 -11.40 -12.76
C LEU A 223 -8.54 -10.79 -13.87
N MET A 224 -9.15 -10.41 -15.00
CA MET A 224 -8.43 -9.72 -16.09
C MET A 224 -7.87 -8.37 -15.64
N CYS A 225 -8.57 -7.62 -14.79
CA CYS A 225 -8.04 -6.41 -14.17
C CYS A 225 -6.84 -6.72 -13.27
N THR A 226 -6.89 -7.77 -12.45
CA THR A 226 -5.75 -8.20 -11.62
C THR A 226 -4.55 -8.61 -12.46
N VAL A 227 -4.74 -9.45 -13.48
CA VAL A 227 -3.66 -9.84 -14.40
C VAL A 227 -3.12 -8.60 -15.13
N GLY A 228 -4.00 -7.69 -15.55
CA GLY A 228 -3.63 -6.42 -16.17
C GLY A 228 -2.80 -5.52 -15.25
N GLY A 229 -3.09 -5.50 -13.95
CA GLY A 229 -2.30 -4.78 -12.95
C GLY A 229 -0.89 -5.35 -12.81
N VAL A 230 -0.76 -6.67 -12.67
CA VAL A 230 0.55 -7.34 -12.62
C VAL A 230 1.35 -7.10 -13.90
N ALA A 231 0.71 -7.24 -15.07
CA ALA A 231 1.34 -6.99 -16.36
C ALA A 231 1.74 -5.51 -16.52
N GLY A 232 0.95 -4.59 -15.99
CA GLY A 232 1.27 -3.17 -15.94
C GLY A 232 2.56 -2.91 -15.17
N ILE A 233 2.71 -3.48 -13.97
CA ILE A 233 3.95 -3.36 -13.21
C ILE A 233 5.11 -4.02 -13.92
N TRP A 234 4.92 -5.22 -14.48
CA TRP A 234 5.97 -5.90 -15.22
C TRP A 234 6.51 -5.05 -16.38
N LEU A 235 5.62 -4.38 -17.13
CA LEU A 235 6.01 -3.44 -18.18
C LEU A 235 6.76 -2.22 -17.61
N VAL A 236 6.30 -1.68 -16.49
CA VAL A 236 6.94 -0.52 -15.84
C VAL A 236 8.35 -0.86 -15.37
N VAL A 237 8.52 -1.98 -14.67
CA VAL A 237 9.83 -2.48 -14.21
C VAL A 237 10.74 -2.76 -15.40
N GLY A 238 10.25 -3.49 -16.42
CA GLY A 238 11.05 -3.84 -17.60
C GLY A 238 11.43 -2.65 -18.50
N ILE A 239 10.83 -1.47 -18.33
CA ILE A 239 11.23 -0.22 -19.02
C ILE A 239 12.21 0.60 -18.16
N ALA A 240 12.24 0.38 -16.85
CA ALA A 240 13.06 1.13 -15.89
C ALA A 240 14.50 0.58 -15.76
N ASP A 241 14.73 -0.68 -16.12
CA ASP A 241 16.05 -1.31 -16.29
C ASP A 241 16.74 -0.93 -17.62
#